data_AF-A0A1N6RY38-F1
#
_entry.id   AF-A0A1N6RY38-F1
#
_cell.length_a   1.000
_cell.length_b   1.000
_cell.length_c   1.000
_cell.angle_alpha   90.00
_cell.angle_beta   90.00
_cell.angle_gamma   90.00
#
_symmetry.space_group_name_H-M   'P 1'
#
loop_
_entity.id
_entity.type
_entity.pdbx_description
1 polymer ?
#
loop_
_entity_poly.entity_id
_entity_poly.type
_entity_poly.pdbx_seq_one_letter_code
_entity_poly.pdbx_strand_id
1 'polypeptide(L)'
;MIKDVPVFQSEIVLHYNKQGNITYTSTESLRKNVQEISTVPSFSAVEAVKKAHIASHSKGEITFEENKLYVYVTEQGNTKLVYRVLTSSYDNPGSWETIIDAQTGDVISTKDIALYHHEKNEVSKPRKKATKKEINTKKVLVSGSGYIFNPDPLSKMQVAYAGQYVDNNDATNPSLDAARSLVTIPEIDFTGGVYKLKGSYAEIKDLETPSTGLFTQAGNQFLFNRNDQGFEAVNAYWHIDNSLRYINETLNIVCKPLTNSGILWYDPHGLDGDDNSYYNNGTLVFGEGGVDDAEDADVILHELGHGIHDWLTNGNLSQVQGLSEGCGDYWAQSYSRSLNQWPSSAAAYNWMFSWDGHNEYWPGRITNYTAT
;
A
#
# COMPACT_ATOMS: atom_id res chain seq x y z
N MET A 1 -3.61 0.07 -28.79
CA MET A 1 -4.42 1.31 -28.76
C MET A 1 -5.35 1.30 -29.97
N ILE A 2 -6.50 1.98 -29.89
CA ILE A 2 -7.36 2.29 -31.04
C ILE A 2 -7.55 3.80 -31.05
N LYS A 3 -7.16 4.48 -32.15
CA LYS A 3 -7.29 5.94 -32.31
C LYS A 3 -6.80 6.70 -31.06
N ASP A 4 -5.58 6.37 -30.63
CA ASP A 4 -4.89 6.92 -29.45
C ASP A 4 -5.55 6.67 -28.08
N VAL A 5 -6.61 5.85 -28.03
CA VAL A 5 -7.19 5.38 -26.76
C VAL A 5 -6.56 4.03 -26.38
N PRO A 6 -6.04 3.89 -25.14
CA PRO A 6 -5.48 2.62 -24.66
C PRO A 6 -6.56 1.54 -24.56
N VAL A 7 -6.18 0.30 -24.86
CA VAL A 7 -7.06 -0.86 -24.62
C VAL A 7 -6.82 -1.31 -23.19
N PHE A 8 -7.89 -1.39 -22.39
CA PHE A 8 -7.82 -1.77 -20.99
C PHE A 8 -7.20 -3.16 -20.82
N GLN A 9 -6.24 -3.30 -19.90
CA GLN A 9 -5.53 -4.54 -19.59
C GLN A 9 -5.04 -5.28 -20.84
N SER A 10 -4.35 -4.56 -21.73
CA SER A 10 -3.78 -5.09 -22.96
C SER A 10 -2.35 -4.62 -23.11
N GLU A 11 -1.39 -5.55 -23.04
CA GLU A 11 0.02 -5.19 -22.93
C GLU A 11 0.95 -6.04 -23.81
N ILE A 12 2.15 -5.50 -24.00
CA ILE A 12 3.32 -6.20 -24.54
C ILE A 12 4.46 -5.91 -23.57
N VAL A 13 5.03 -6.94 -22.96
CA VAL A 13 6.15 -6.81 -22.03
C VAL A 13 7.44 -7.09 -22.78
N LEU A 14 8.42 -6.18 -22.63
CA LEU A 14 9.76 -6.29 -23.20
C LEU A 14 10.77 -6.04 -22.07
N HIS A 15 11.64 -7.01 -21.80
CA HIS A 15 12.75 -6.82 -20.85
C HIS A 15 14.07 -6.66 -21.61
N TYR A 16 14.80 -5.61 -21.29
CA TYR A 16 16.14 -5.34 -21.81
C TYR A 16 17.19 -5.56 -20.72
N ASN A 17 18.29 -6.25 -21.05
CA ASN A 17 19.44 -6.30 -20.15
C ASN A 17 20.24 -4.99 -20.17
N LYS A 18 21.26 -4.90 -19.31
CA LYS A 18 22.14 -3.71 -19.21
C LYS A 18 22.93 -3.40 -20.50
N GLN A 19 22.99 -4.33 -21.45
CA GLN A 19 23.62 -4.15 -22.77
C GLN A 19 22.62 -3.69 -23.84
N GLY A 20 21.35 -3.51 -23.50
CA GLY A 20 20.29 -3.12 -24.43
C GLY A 20 19.72 -4.27 -25.27
N ASN A 21 20.04 -5.53 -24.92
CA ASN A 21 19.49 -6.69 -25.62
C ASN A 21 18.17 -7.12 -24.99
N ILE A 22 17.19 -7.48 -25.82
CA ILE A 22 15.94 -8.09 -25.35
C ILE A 22 16.25 -9.49 -24.80
N THR A 23 15.89 -9.75 -23.55
CA THR A 23 16.06 -11.07 -22.91
C THR A 23 14.76 -11.77 -22.60
N TYR A 24 13.64 -11.05 -22.61
CA TYR A 24 12.31 -11.62 -22.41
C TYR A 24 11.25 -10.78 -23.13
N THR A 25 10.25 -11.46 -23.68
CA THR A 25 9.07 -10.84 -24.30
C THR A 25 7.81 -11.61 -23.90
N SER A 26 6.73 -10.91 -23.57
CA SER A 26 5.42 -11.52 -23.31
C SER A 26 4.30 -10.75 -24.01
N THR A 27 3.31 -11.51 -24.49
CA THR A 27 2.07 -10.98 -25.09
C THR A 27 0.83 -11.67 -24.51
N GLU A 28 0.94 -12.31 -23.35
CA GLU A 28 -0.14 -13.09 -22.74
C GLU A 28 -1.37 -12.23 -22.40
N SER A 29 -1.17 -11.00 -21.91
CA SER A 29 -2.25 -10.04 -21.64
C SER A 29 -2.72 -9.28 -22.88
N LEU A 30 -2.12 -9.49 -24.06
CA LEU A 30 -2.49 -8.78 -25.28
C LEU A 30 -3.91 -9.16 -25.70
N ARG A 31 -4.83 -8.20 -25.63
CA ARG A 31 -6.22 -8.38 -26.10
C ARG A 31 -6.24 -8.48 -27.62
N LYS A 32 -6.54 -9.68 -28.12
CA LYS A 32 -6.71 -9.98 -29.55
C LYS A 32 -8.16 -9.71 -29.98
N ASN A 33 -8.38 -9.46 -31.27
CA ASN A 33 -9.70 -9.28 -31.88
C ASN A 33 -10.52 -8.08 -31.34
N VAL A 34 -9.85 -7.01 -30.90
CA VAL A 34 -10.53 -5.77 -30.49
C VAL A 34 -11.18 -5.13 -31.73
N GLN A 35 -12.49 -4.90 -31.67
CA GLN A 35 -13.24 -4.33 -32.78
C GLN A 35 -12.99 -2.82 -32.87
N GLU A 36 -13.00 -2.28 -34.09
CA GLU A 36 -12.88 -0.84 -34.27
C GLU A 36 -14.18 -0.14 -33.84
N ILE A 37 -14.06 0.86 -32.97
CA ILE A 37 -15.18 1.64 -32.44
C ILE A 37 -14.94 3.15 -32.59
N SER A 38 -15.97 3.94 -32.32
CA SER A 38 -15.81 5.38 -32.08
C SER A 38 -15.09 5.60 -30.73
N THR A 39 -14.06 6.45 -30.74
CA THR A 39 -13.32 6.87 -29.54
C THR A 39 -13.73 8.26 -29.04
N VAL A 40 -14.75 8.86 -29.65
CA VAL A 40 -15.32 10.13 -29.20
C VAL A 40 -16.47 9.83 -28.23
N PRO A 41 -16.38 10.22 -26.95
CA PRO A 41 -17.44 9.99 -25.99
C PRO A 41 -18.66 10.88 -26.28
N SER A 42 -19.86 10.30 -26.19
CA SER A 42 -21.12 11.06 -26.24
C SER A 42 -21.63 11.41 -24.83
N PHE A 43 -21.24 10.63 -23.83
CA PHE A 43 -21.58 10.88 -22.43
C PHE A 43 -20.52 11.76 -21.75
N SER A 44 -20.97 12.67 -20.88
CA SER A 44 -20.10 13.63 -20.20
C SER A 44 -19.19 12.95 -19.18
N ALA A 45 -17.89 13.25 -19.24
CA ALA A 45 -16.92 12.80 -18.24
C ALA A 45 -17.27 13.27 -16.82
N VAL A 46 -17.83 14.47 -16.67
CA VAL A 46 -18.25 15.01 -15.37
C VAL A 46 -19.44 14.25 -14.80
N GLU A 47 -20.40 13.88 -15.66
CA GLU A 47 -21.55 13.06 -15.22
C GLU A 47 -21.14 11.62 -14.94
N ALA A 48 -20.11 11.10 -15.62
CA ALA A 48 -19.52 9.80 -15.31
C ALA A 48 -18.91 9.77 -13.91
N VAL A 49 -18.15 10.80 -13.52
CA VAL A 49 -17.59 10.91 -12.16
C VAL A 49 -18.70 10.95 -11.10
N LYS A 50 -19.76 11.72 -11.31
CA LYS A 50 -20.92 11.75 -10.38
C LYS A 50 -21.57 10.38 -10.23
N LYS A 51 -21.75 9.66 -11.35
CA LYS A 51 -22.30 8.30 -11.32
C LYS A 51 -21.36 7.33 -10.58
N ALA A 52 -20.04 7.48 -10.77
CA ALA A 52 -19.05 6.69 -10.05
C ALA A 52 -19.15 6.89 -8.53
N HIS A 53 -19.22 8.14 -8.05
CA HIS A 53 -19.37 8.44 -6.62
C HIS A 53 -20.62 7.80 -6.00
N ILE A 54 -21.74 7.82 -6.73
CA ILE A 54 -22.99 7.19 -6.28
C ILE A 54 -22.84 5.67 -6.24
N ALA A 55 -22.27 5.07 -7.30
CA ALA A 55 -22.13 3.63 -7.43
C ALA A 55 -21.12 3.03 -6.44
N SER A 56 -20.06 3.77 -6.10
CA SER A 56 -19.03 3.36 -5.13
C SER A 56 -19.39 3.69 -3.68
N HIS A 57 -20.56 4.27 -3.41
CA HIS A 57 -20.94 4.74 -2.08
C HIS A 57 -19.91 5.70 -1.46
N SER A 58 -19.24 6.52 -2.29
CA SER A 58 -18.23 7.48 -1.82
C SER A 58 -18.80 8.38 -0.73
N LYS A 59 -18.04 8.53 0.35
CA LYS A 59 -18.49 9.24 1.55
C LYS A 59 -17.34 10.04 2.16
N GLY A 60 -17.65 11.25 2.61
CA GLY A 60 -16.63 12.14 3.19
C GLY A 60 -15.84 12.91 2.14
N GLU A 61 -14.56 13.16 2.42
CA GLU A 61 -13.64 13.76 1.45
C GLU A 61 -13.24 12.77 0.37
N ILE A 62 -13.19 13.20 -0.88
CA ILE A 62 -12.54 12.41 -1.93
C ILE A 62 -11.03 12.58 -1.77
N THR A 63 -10.34 11.51 -1.42
CA THR A 63 -8.89 11.51 -1.18
C THR A 63 -8.11 11.15 -2.44
N PHE A 64 -8.74 10.45 -3.39
CA PHE A 64 -8.22 10.22 -4.72
C PHE A 64 -9.33 10.15 -5.76
N GLU A 65 -9.12 10.77 -6.93
CA GLU A 65 -10.00 10.69 -8.08
C GLU A 65 -9.19 10.68 -9.39
N GLU A 66 -9.45 9.70 -10.25
CA GLU A 66 -8.94 9.69 -11.62
C GLU A 66 -10.06 9.28 -12.58
N ASN A 67 -10.13 9.93 -13.73
CA ASN A 67 -11.04 9.56 -14.81
C ASN A 67 -10.29 9.51 -16.14
N LYS A 68 -10.22 8.33 -16.75
CA LYS A 68 -9.55 8.10 -18.04
C LYS A 68 -10.45 7.30 -19.00
N LEU A 69 -10.28 7.55 -20.30
CA LEU A 69 -10.93 6.79 -21.36
C LEU A 69 -10.12 5.54 -21.71
N TYR A 70 -10.82 4.42 -21.85
CA TYR A 70 -10.27 3.16 -22.32
C TYR A 70 -11.16 2.51 -23.36
N VAL A 71 -10.55 1.72 -24.23
CA VAL A 71 -11.24 0.70 -25.00
C VAL A 71 -11.32 -0.57 -24.16
N TYR A 72 -12.53 -1.00 -23.85
CA TYR A 72 -12.81 -2.14 -22.99
C TYR A 72 -13.43 -3.29 -23.78
N VAL A 73 -12.93 -4.50 -23.57
CA VAL A 73 -13.51 -5.72 -24.14
C VAL A 73 -14.31 -6.41 -23.05
N THR A 74 -15.63 -6.44 -23.22
CA THR A 74 -16.56 -7.11 -22.29
C THR A 74 -16.34 -8.63 -22.29
N GLU A 75 -16.82 -9.33 -21.25
CA GLU A 75 -16.78 -10.79 -21.16
C GLU A 75 -17.47 -11.49 -22.35
N GLN A 76 -18.45 -10.81 -22.96
CA GLN A 76 -19.19 -11.28 -24.14
C GLN A 76 -18.44 -11.03 -25.45
N GLY A 77 -17.23 -10.45 -25.39
CA GLY A 77 -16.39 -10.15 -26.55
C GLY A 77 -16.72 -8.84 -27.27
N ASN A 78 -17.69 -8.06 -26.79
CA ASN A 78 -18.02 -6.76 -27.37
C ASN A 78 -17.00 -5.70 -26.95
N THR A 79 -16.59 -4.85 -27.89
CA THR A 79 -15.69 -3.72 -27.64
C THR A 79 -16.49 -2.46 -27.36
N LYS A 80 -16.18 -1.76 -26.26
CA LYS A 80 -16.85 -0.53 -25.83
C LYS A 80 -15.84 0.56 -25.50
N LEU A 81 -16.23 1.82 -25.70
CA LEU A 81 -15.51 2.96 -25.15
C LEU A 81 -16.05 3.18 -23.74
N VAL A 82 -15.18 3.24 -22.74
CA VAL A 82 -15.57 3.39 -21.33
C VAL A 82 -14.76 4.48 -20.63
N TYR A 83 -15.39 5.14 -19.67
CA TYR A 83 -14.69 5.83 -18.61
C TYR A 83 -14.34 4.83 -17.52
N ARG A 84 -13.07 4.78 -17.14
CA ARG A 84 -12.61 4.16 -15.90
C ARG A 84 -12.44 5.27 -14.88
N VAL A 85 -13.30 5.26 -13.87
CA VAL A 85 -13.23 6.19 -12.75
C VAL A 85 -12.71 5.44 -11.53
N LEU A 86 -11.59 5.89 -10.99
CA LEU A 86 -11.07 5.44 -9.70
C LEU A 86 -11.45 6.46 -8.63
N THR A 87 -11.97 5.99 -7.50
CA THR A 87 -12.36 6.85 -6.38
C THR A 87 -12.00 6.22 -5.05
N SER A 88 -11.29 6.96 -4.21
CA SER A 88 -11.12 6.67 -2.78
C SER A 88 -11.70 7.81 -1.96
N SER A 89 -12.31 7.49 -0.82
CA SER A 89 -13.00 8.48 0.00
C SER A 89 -12.86 8.20 1.48
N TYR A 90 -12.68 9.27 2.25
CA TYR A 90 -12.29 9.23 3.65
C TYR A 90 -13.22 8.39 4.56
N ASP A 91 -14.54 8.51 4.38
CA ASP A 91 -15.53 7.84 5.23
C ASP A 91 -16.06 6.52 4.60
N ASN A 92 -15.40 6.01 3.56
CA ASN A 92 -15.71 4.71 2.94
C ASN A 92 -14.40 4.06 2.47
N PRO A 93 -13.71 3.35 3.38
CA PRO A 93 -12.40 2.76 3.13
C PRO A 93 -12.34 1.91 1.86
N GLY A 94 -11.23 2.01 1.13
CA GLY A 94 -10.93 1.20 -0.06
C GLY A 94 -10.76 2.00 -1.36
N SER A 95 -10.68 1.27 -2.48
CA SER A 95 -10.40 1.85 -3.80
C SER A 95 -11.41 1.37 -4.82
N TRP A 96 -12.33 2.26 -5.21
CA TRP A 96 -13.47 1.86 -6.02
C TRP A 96 -13.22 2.15 -7.49
N GLU A 97 -13.13 1.10 -8.31
CA GLU A 97 -13.12 1.18 -9.76
C GLU A 97 -14.55 1.09 -10.30
N THR A 98 -15.00 2.16 -10.96
CA THR A 98 -16.26 2.15 -11.71
C THR A 98 -15.99 2.28 -13.21
N ILE A 99 -16.46 1.30 -13.98
CA ILE A 99 -16.42 1.28 -15.44
C ILE A 99 -17.77 1.74 -15.97
N ILE A 100 -17.77 2.82 -16.77
CA ILE A 100 -18.98 3.47 -17.28
C ILE A 100 -18.91 3.53 -18.81
N ASP A 101 -19.96 3.09 -19.48
CA ASP A 101 -20.08 3.22 -20.94
C ASP A 101 -20.02 4.71 -21.35
N ALA A 102 -19.02 5.07 -22.15
CA ALA A 102 -18.77 6.47 -22.52
C ALA A 102 -19.74 6.99 -23.60
N GLN A 103 -20.64 6.15 -24.11
CA GLN A 103 -21.69 6.53 -25.05
C GLN A 103 -23.04 6.69 -24.36
N THR A 104 -23.41 5.75 -23.49
CA THR A 104 -24.73 5.73 -22.83
C THR A 104 -24.72 6.27 -21.40
N GLY A 105 -23.56 6.23 -20.75
CA GLY A 105 -23.41 6.52 -19.33
C GLY A 105 -23.84 5.36 -18.42
N ASP A 106 -24.08 4.16 -18.94
CA ASP A 106 -24.44 3.01 -18.13
C ASP A 106 -23.25 2.52 -17.30
N VAL A 107 -23.49 2.22 -16.02
CA VAL A 107 -22.46 1.61 -15.16
C VAL A 107 -22.36 0.13 -15.53
N ILE A 108 -21.18 -0.28 -16.00
CA ILE A 108 -20.87 -1.65 -16.41
C ILE A 108 -20.43 -2.47 -15.19
N SER A 109 -19.59 -1.89 -14.34
CA SER A 109 -19.15 -2.52 -13.10
C SER A 109 -18.68 -1.48 -12.10
N THR A 110 -18.88 -1.78 -10.81
CA THR A 110 -18.21 -1.10 -9.70
C THR A 110 -17.61 -2.17 -8.79
N LYS A 111 -16.32 -2.07 -8.51
CA LYS A 111 -15.59 -3.03 -7.68
C LYS A 111 -14.61 -2.29 -6.78
N ASP A 112 -14.46 -2.78 -5.56
CA ASP A 112 -13.30 -2.44 -4.75
C ASP A 112 -12.09 -3.20 -5.30
N ILE A 113 -11.04 -2.47 -5.63
CA ILE A 113 -9.79 -2.96 -6.20
C ILE A 113 -8.61 -2.75 -5.24
N ALA A 114 -8.86 -2.30 -4.01
CA ALA A 114 -7.85 -2.34 -2.96
C ALA A 114 -7.44 -3.79 -2.68
N LEU A 115 -6.17 -3.99 -2.37
CA LEU A 115 -5.58 -5.32 -2.15
C LEU A 115 -5.45 -5.56 -0.67
N TYR A 116 -6.43 -6.25 -0.13
CA TYR A 116 -6.51 -6.51 1.30
C TYR A 116 -5.66 -7.70 1.69
N HIS A 117 -4.89 -7.54 2.75
CA HIS A 117 -4.13 -8.61 3.37
C HIS A 117 -5.05 -9.71 3.95
N HIS A 118 -6.23 -9.33 4.47
CA HIS A 118 -7.23 -10.21 5.10
C HIS A 118 -8.60 -10.15 4.40
N GLU A 119 -9.35 -11.27 4.38
CA GLU A 119 -10.75 -11.28 3.90
C GLU A 119 -11.65 -10.46 4.86
N LYS A 120 -12.33 -9.41 4.34
CA LYS A 120 -13.09 -8.43 5.14
C LYS A 120 -14.08 -9.05 6.14
N ASN A 121 -14.04 -8.57 7.39
CA ASN A 121 -15.18 -8.57 8.31
C ASN A 121 -15.79 -7.15 8.36
N GLU A 122 -17.10 -7.00 8.14
CA GLU A 122 -17.76 -5.69 8.12
C GLU A 122 -18.17 -5.18 9.52
N VAL A 123 -17.90 -3.90 9.85
CA VAL A 123 -18.85 -2.76 9.96
C VAL A 123 -18.29 -1.69 10.92
N SER A 124 -18.12 -0.45 10.44
CA SER A 124 -17.62 0.68 11.24
C SER A 124 -18.42 1.99 11.04
N LYS A 125 -18.31 2.96 11.98
CA LYS A 125 -19.31 4.05 12.25
C LYS A 125 -18.68 5.46 12.19
N PRO A 126 -19.39 6.52 11.74
CA PRO A 126 -18.73 7.77 11.32
C PRO A 126 -18.59 8.89 12.37
N ARG A 127 -17.44 9.60 12.38
CA ARG A 127 -17.21 11.04 12.78
C ARG A 127 -15.70 11.39 12.70
N LYS A 128 -15.16 12.61 12.51
CA LYS A 128 -15.57 13.99 12.15
C LYS A 128 -14.28 14.77 11.76
N LYS A 129 -14.28 15.48 10.62
CA LYS A 129 -13.14 16.15 9.95
C LYS A 129 -12.34 17.21 10.74
N ALA A 130 -11.04 17.32 10.43
CA ALA A 130 -10.23 18.53 10.55
C ALA A 130 -9.48 18.86 9.24
N THR A 131 -9.62 20.09 8.72
CA THR A 131 -8.97 20.56 7.48
C THR A 131 -7.76 21.45 7.81
N LYS A 132 -6.62 21.27 7.13
CA LYS A 132 -5.49 22.23 7.19
C LYS A 132 -5.01 22.65 5.80
N LYS A 133 -4.79 23.97 5.66
CA LYS A 133 -4.18 24.66 4.51
C LYS A 133 -2.65 24.49 4.53
N GLU A 134 -2.07 24.13 3.39
CA GLU A 134 -0.61 24.15 3.19
C GLU A 134 -0.10 25.57 2.87
N ILE A 135 0.94 25.98 3.59
CA ILE A 135 1.74 27.18 3.30
C ILE A 135 3.02 26.71 2.61
N ASN A 136 3.34 27.31 1.48
CA ASN A 136 4.47 26.93 0.63
C ASN A 136 5.79 27.45 1.22
N THR A 137 6.33 26.73 2.21
CA THR A 137 7.66 26.94 2.78
C THR A 137 8.67 25.99 2.15
N LYS A 138 9.88 26.49 1.91
CA LYS A 138 11.00 25.76 1.30
C LYS A 138 11.31 24.49 2.12
N LYS A 139 11.11 23.31 1.53
CA LYS A 139 11.37 22.00 2.15
C LYS A 139 12.81 21.89 2.64
N VAL A 140 13.01 21.44 3.87
CA VAL A 140 14.34 21.15 4.43
C VAL A 140 14.33 19.72 4.96
N LEU A 141 14.92 18.78 4.20
CA LEU A 141 15.07 17.41 4.66
C LEU A 141 16.29 17.32 5.58
N VAL A 142 16.11 16.69 6.73
CA VAL A 142 17.14 16.48 7.77
C VAL A 142 17.07 15.07 8.31
N SER A 143 18.12 14.60 8.99
CA SER A 143 18.08 13.30 9.66
C SER A 143 17.43 13.38 11.05
N GLY A 144 16.86 12.28 11.48
CA GLY A 144 16.26 12.09 12.79
C GLY A 144 16.54 10.72 13.39
N SER A 145 15.83 10.39 14.44
CA SER A 145 15.90 9.07 15.08
C SER A 145 14.53 8.62 15.55
N GLY A 146 14.32 7.31 15.63
CA GLY A 146 13.05 6.74 16.07
C GLY A 146 13.22 5.34 16.65
N TYR A 147 12.24 4.91 17.42
CA TYR A 147 12.13 3.51 17.83
C TYR A 147 11.24 2.75 16.86
N ILE A 148 11.65 1.54 16.51
CA ILE A 148 10.93 0.63 15.61
C ILE A 148 10.97 -0.81 16.15
N PHE A 149 10.10 -1.68 15.66
CA PHE A 149 10.37 -3.13 15.66
C PHE A 149 11.15 -3.51 14.39
N ASN A 150 12.06 -4.49 14.49
CA ASN A 150 12.90 -4.86 13.36
C ASN A 150 13.25 -6.37 13.33
N PRO A 151 12.57 -7.16 12.49
CA PRO A 151 11.35 -6.80 11.77
C PRO A 151 10.18 -6.64 12.76
N ASP A 152 10.18 -7.48 13.79
CA ASP A 152 9.10 -7.62 14.76
C ASP A 152 9.68 -7.98 16.15
N PRO A 153 8.90 -7.89 17.24
CA PRO A 153 9.41 -8.18 18.58
C PRO A 153 9.71 -9.66 18.83
N LEU A 154 8.98 -10.59 18.21
CA LEU A 154 9.16 -12.03 18.38
C LEU A 154 10.46 -12.51 17.76
N SER A 155 10.75 -12.09 16.53
CA SER A 155 11.96 -12.51 15.81
C SER A 155 13.20 -11.91 16.44
N LYS A 156 13.14 -10.65 16.88
CA LYS A 156 14.27 -10.04 17.60
C LYS A 156 14.57 -10.71 18.93
N MET A 157 13.52 -11.10 19.67
CA MET A 157 13.70 -11.73 20.99
C MET A 157 13.78 -13.26 20.91
N GLN A 158 13.55 -13.84 19.73
CA GLN A 158 13.50 -15.27 19.46
C GLN A 158 12.50 -16.01 20.37
N VAL A 159 11.29 -15.47 20.49
CA VAL A 159 10.20 -15.97 21.35
C VAL A 159 8.94 -16.23 20.53
N ALA A 160 8.02 -17.02 21.06
CA ALA A 160 6.70 -17.22 20.47
C ALA A 160 5.72 -16.14 20.93
N TYR A 161 4.63 -15.94 20.19
CA TYR A 161 3.50 -15.10 20.58
C TYR A 161 2.82 -15.70 21.82
N ALA A 162 3.18 -15.19 23.00
CA ALA A 162 2.69 -15.63 24.31
C ALA A 162 3.26 -14.77 25.44
N GLY A 163 2.58 -14.80 26.59
CA GLY A 163 3.12 -14.25 27.84
C GLY A 163 3.31 -12.73 27.77
N GLN A 164 4.57 -12.26 27.72
CA GLN A 164 4.91 -10.83 27.63
C GLN A 164 4.98 -10.32 26.18
N TYR A 165 4.81 -11.21 25.20
CA TYR A 165 4.87 -10.90 23.78
C TYR A 165 3.53 -11.26 23.15
N VAL A 166 2.53 -10.46 23.48
CA VAL A 166 1.18 -10.49 22.92
C VAL A 166 0.73 -9.05 22.74
N ASP A 167 -0.19 -8.80 21.81
CA ASP A 167 -0.67 -7.46 21.50
C ASP A 167 -1.17 -6.71 22.76
N ASN A 168 -2.06 -7.33 23.54
CA ASN A 168 -2.57 -6.76 24.79
C ASN A 168 -3.16 -5.35 24.63
N ASN A 169 -3.80 -5.04 23.49
CA ASN A 169 -4.45 -3.77 23.18
C ASN A 169 -3.48 -2.59 23.40
N ASP A 170 -2.37 -2.59 22.65
CA ASP A 170 -1.27 -1.62 22.62
C ASP A 170 -0.45 -1.50 23.92
N ALA A 171 -0.84 -2.19 24.98
CA ALA A 171 -0.17 -2.06 26.26
C ALA A 171 1.28 -2.58 26.17
N THR A 172 2.24 -1.67 26.35
CA THR A 172 3.66 -2.02 26.39
C THR A 172 4.08 -2.64 27.73
N ASN A 173 5.25 -3.28 27.74
CA ASN A 173 5.91 -3.80 28.92
C ASN A 173 7.45 -3.80 28.72
N PRO A 174 8.26 -4.05 29.78
CA PRO A 174 9.72 -4.00 29.65
C PRO A 174 10.31 -4.97 28.61
N SER A 175 9.64 -6.09 28.30
CA SER A 175 10.06 -7.03 27.26
C SER A 175 9.82 -6.47 25.85
N LEU A 176 8.66 -5.87 25.60
CA LEU A 176 8.37 -5.17 24.33
C LEU A 176 9.25 -3.92 24.17
N ASP A 177 9.50 -3.19 25.25
CA ASP A 177 10.41 -2.04 25.24
C ASP A 177 11.84 -2.45 24.85
N ALA A 178 12.32 -3.59 25.35
CA ALA A 178 13.64 -4.16 25.00
C ALA A 178 13.69 -4.69 23.56
N ALA A 179 12.54 -5.06 23.00
CA ALA A 179 12.41 -5.51 21.62
C ALA A 179 12.46 -4.36 20.60
N ARG A 180 12.28 -3.09 21.00
CA ARG A 180 12.44 -1.95 20.09
C ARG A 180 13.91 -1.66 19.75
N SER A 181 14.16 -1.21 18.53
CA SER A 181 15.47 -0.80 18.03
C SER A 181 15.49 0.70 17.81
N LEU A 182 16.51 1.39 18.34
CA LEU A 182 16.76 2.79 18.02
C LEU A 182 17.44 2.87 16.66
N VAL A 183 16.82 3.55 15.70
CA VAL A 183 17.32 3.70 14.32
C VAL A 183 17.54 5.15 13.95
N THR A 184 18.38 5.37 12.94
CA THR A 184 18.47 6.66 12.25
C THR A 184 17.38 6.71 11.17
N ILE A 185 16.63 7.80 11.14
CA ILE A 185 15.71 8.12 10.05
C ILE A 185 16.47 9.04 9.07
N PRO A 186 16.76 8.59 7.83
CA PRO A 186 17.63 9.34 6.93
C PRO A 186 17.11 10.73 6.58
N GLU A 187 15.81 10.83 6.29
CA GLU A 187 15.14 12.06 5.92
C GLU A 187 13.82 12.22 6.65
N ILE A 188 13.60 13.40 7.21
CA ILE A 188 12.34 13.94 7.70
C ILE A 188 12.25 15.41 7.29
N ASP A 189 11.05 15.92 7.07
CA ASP A 189 10.84 17.31 6.67
C ASP A 189 10.86 18.22 7.91
N PHE A 190 11.74 19.20 7.92
CA PHE A 190 11.77 20.28 8.89
C PHE A 190 11.30 21.57 8.24
N THR A 191 10.00 21.79 8.30
CA THR A 191 9.36 22.94 7.66
C THR A 191 8.44 23.64 8.66
N GLY A 192 8.54 24.97 8.75
CA GLY A 192 7.68 25.74 9.66
C GLY A 192 7.96 25.52 11.16
N GLY A 193 9.17 25.05 11.51
CA GLY A 193 9.57 24.84 12.91
C GLY A 193 9.09 23.52 13.53
N VAL A 194 8.54 22.60 12.72
CA VAL A 194 8.13 21.27 13.14
C VAL A 194 8.76 20.21 12.25
N TYR A 195 8.97 19.03 12.81
CA TYR A 195 9.48 17.86 12.10
C TYR A 195 8.32 16.95 11.72
N LYS A 196 8.28 16.48 10.47
CA LYS A 196 7.25 15.59 9.93
C LYS A 196 7.90 14.35 9.30
N LEU A 197 7.25 13.19 9.46
CA LEU A 197 7.59 11.94 8.75
C LEU A 197 7.31 12.09 7.25
N LYS A 198 8.26 12.70 6.56
CA LYS A 198 8.21 13.03 5.13
C LYS A 198 9.62 13.12 4.58
N GLY A 199 9.90 12.35 3.54
CA GLY A 199 11.20 12.28 2.89
C GLY A 199 11.06 12.28 1.39
N SER A 200 12.10 11.83 0.70
CA SER A 200 12.12 11.70 -0.75
C SER A 200 11.30 10.52 -1.27
N TYR A 201 11.00 9.53 -0.43
CA TYR A 201 10.34 8.28 -0.82
C TYR A 201 8.99 8.04 -0.13
N ALA A 202 8.81 8.50 1.11
CA ALA A 202 7.58 8.28 1.87
C ALA A 202 7.06 9.57 2.53
N GLU A 203 5.75 9.66 2.76
CA GLU A 203 5.12 10.74 3.53
C GLU A 203 3.90 10.21 4.31
N ILE A 204 3.84 10.54 5.61
CA ILE A 204 2.64 10.27 6.41
C ILE A 204 1.47 11.13 5.95
N LYS A 205 0.32 10.48 5.83
CA LYS A 205 -0.98 11.09 5.53
C LYS A 205 -2.05 10.52 6.46
N ASP A 206 -3.15 11.25 6.52
CA ASP A 206 -4.40 10.85 7.16
C ASP A 206 -5.39 10.76 5.99
N LEU A 207 -5.65 9.54 5.55
CA LEU A 207 -6.25 9.20 4.26
C LEU A 207 -7.62 8.59 4.42
N GLU A 208 -7.84 7.83 5.49
CA GLU A 208 -9.12 7.20 5.82
C GLU A 208 -9.38 7.31 7.33
N THR A 209 -10.59 7.00 7.77
CA THR A 209 -10.92 6.97 9.20
C THR A 209 -10.17 5.85 9.93
N PRO A 210 -9.79 6.03 11.23
CA PRO A 210 -9.90 7.26 12.02
C PRO A 210 -8.82 8.32 11.74
N SER A 211 -9.14 9.59 12.06
CA SER A 211 -8.14 10.67 12.06
C SER A 211 -7.32 10.65 13.36
N THR A 212 -6.08 10.18 13.29
CA THR A 212 -5.15 10.10 14.42
C THR A 212 -4.05 11.17 14.37
N GLY A 213 -3.89 11.82 13.20
CA GLY A 213 -2.97 12.93 12.97
C GLY A 213 -1.66 12.52 12.30
N LEU A 214 -0.71 13.47 12.22
CA LEU A 214 0.55 13.28 11.46
C LEU A 214 1.80 13.23 12.35
N PHE A 215 1.61 13.12 13.67
CA PHE A 215 2.65 12.91 14.68
C PHE A 215 3.86 13.86 14.62
N THR A 216 3.65 15.12 14.22
CA THR A 216 4.73 16.10 14.09
C THR A 216 5.45 16.36 15.42
N GLN A 217 6.77 16.49 15.38
CA GLN A 217 7.61 16.68 16.57
C GLN A 217 8.23 18.08 16.64
N ALA A 218 8.53 18.53 17.86
CA ALA A 218 9.32 19.75 18.10
C ALA A 218 10.83 19.55 17.89
N GLY A 219 11.29 18.29 17.94
CA GLY A 219 12.67 17.89 17.66
C GLY A 219 12.73 16.80 16.59
N ASN A 220 13.93 16.44 16.14
CA ASN A 220 14.14 15.39 15.13
C ASN A 220 14.08 13.95 15.70
N GLN A 221 13.52 13.79 16.89
CA GLN A 221 13.49 12.53 17.64
C GLN A 221 12.03 12.08 17.76
N PHE A 222 11.70 10.96 17.11
CA PHE A 222 10.39 10.32 17.15
C PHE A 222 10.46 9.07 18.04
N LEU A 223 10.73 9.29 19.33
CA LEU A 223 11.02 8.23 20.31
C LEU A 223 9.74 7.81 21.06
N PHE A 224 8.78 7.30 20.31
CA PHE A 224 7.52 6.82 20.85
C PHE A 224 7.69 5.48 21.59
N ASN A 225 6.89 5.29 22.62
CA ASN A 225 6.68 3.98 23.22
C ASN A 225 5.63 3.21 22.41
N ARG A 226 5.57 1.88 22.53
CA ARG A 226 4.62 1.05 21.77
C ARG A 226 3.17 1.52 21.99
N ASN A 227 2.83 1.87 23.22
CA ASN A 227 1.48 2.33 23.56
C ASN A 227 1.15 3.77 23.10
N ASP A 228 2.04 4.41 22.35
CA ASP A 228 1.81 5.71 21.74
C ASP A 228 1.61 5.50 20.24
N GLN A 229 0.46 5.93 19.70
CA GLN A 229 0.10 5.90 18.26
C GLN A 229 1.17 6.47 17.29
N GLY A 230 2.14 7.22 17.81
CA GLY A 230 3.26 7.65 16.99
C GLY A 230 4.25 6.53 16.65
N PHE A 231 4.18 5.39 17.33
CA PHE A 231 5.10 4.27 17.17
C PHE A 231 4.90 3.58 15.82
N GLU A 232 3.66 3.22 15.50
CA GLU A 232 3.19 2.65 14.24
C GLU A 232 3.58 3.57 13.07
N ALA A 233 3.33 4.87 13.23
CA ALA A 233 3.72 5.90 12.26
C ALA A 233 5.23 5.87 11.94
N VAL A 234 6.08 5.80 12.96
CA VAL A 234 7.55 5.77 12.78
C VAL A 234 8.02 4.43 12.23
N ASN A 235 7.44 3.34 12.70
CA ASN A 235 7.76 1.97 12.29
C ASN A 235 7.48 1.80 10.80
N ALA A 236 6.27 2.12 10.35
CA ALA A 236 5.89 2.12 8.93
C ALA A 236 6.80 3.03 8.10
N TYR A 237 7.00 4.29 8.53
CA TYR A 237 7.85 5.24 7.80
C TYR A 237 9.26 4.70 7.55
N TRP A 238 9.90 4.16 8.58
CA TRP A 238 11.29 3.74 8.50
C TRP A 238 11.44 2.53 7.58
N HIS A 239 10.58 1.51 7.71
CA HIS A 239 10.63 0.32 6.86
C HIS A 239 10.36 0.66 5.40
N ILE A 240 9.38 1.51 5.11
CA ILE A 240 9.06 1.98 3.76
C ILE A 240 10.24 2.76 3.16
N ASP A 241 10.71 3.82 3.85
CA ASP A 241 11.77 4.69 3.35
C ASP A 241 13.08 3.91 3.14
N ASN A 242 13.47 3.08 4.11
CA ASN A 242 14.71 2.31 4.03
C ASN A 242 14.66 1.26 2.91
N SER A 243 13.52 0.60 2.71
CA SER A 243 13.33 -0.36 1.62
C SER A 243 13.37 0.32 0.24
N LEU A 244 12.71 1.47 0.09
CA LEU A 244 12.75 2.26 -1.15
C LEU A 244 14.14 2.83 -1.45
N ARG A 245 14.90 3.25 -0.44
CA ARG A 245 16.31 3.65 -0.60
C ARG A 245 17.18 2.48 -1.02
N TYR A 246 16.99 1.30 -0.45
CA TYR A 246 17.72 0.12 -0.88
C TYR A 246 17.51 -0.13 -2.39
N ILE A 247 16.27 -0.11 -2.87
CA ILE A 247 15.98 -0.32 -4.30
C ILE A 247 16.56 0.81 -5.17
N ASN A 248 16.29 2.07 -4.82
CA ASN A 248 16.62 3.19 -5.69
C ASN A 248 18.09 3.60 -5.62
N GLU A 249 18.72 3.51 -4.46
CA GLU A 249 20.07 4.04 -4.21
C GLU A 249 21.12 2.92 -4.20
N THR A 250 20.80 1.75 -3.63
CA THR A 250 21.75 0.62 -3.55
C THR A 250 21.68 -0.25 -4.79
N LEU A 251 20.48 -0.67 -5.21
CA LEU A 251 20.30 -1.46 -6.43
C LEU A 251 20.31 -0.61 -7.70
N ASN A 252 20.14 0.71 -7.56
CA ASN A 252 20.05 1.66 -8.66
C ASN A 252 18.92 1.29 -9.66
N ILE A 253 17.78 0.88 -9.12
CA ILE A 253 16.55 0.58 -9.86
C ILE A 253 15.56 1.69 -9.57
N VAL A 254 15.09 2.38 -10.61
CA VAL A 254 14.04 3.39 -10.46
C VAL A 254 12.73 2.69 -10.11
N CYS A 255 12.33 2.79 -8.84
CA CYS A 255 11.15 2.14 -8.30
C CYS A 255 10.44 3.14 -7.38
N LYS A 256 9.46 3.84 -7.93
CA LYS A 256 8.73 4.91 -7.24
C LYS A 256 7.27 4.89 -7.68
N PRO A 257 6.35 5.36 -6.82
CA PRO A 257 4.95 5.55 -7.20
C PRO A 257 4.79 6.29 -8.53
N LEU A 258 3.86 5.80 -9.34
CA LEU A 258 3.43 6.47 -10.57
C LEU A 258 2.56 7.71 -10.26
N THR A 259 2.09 7.81 -9.02
CA THR A 259 1.29 8.90 -8.47
C THR A 259 2.10 9.74 -7.49
N ASN A 260 1.47 10.76 -6.89
CA ASN A 260 2.00 11.49 -5.74
C ASN A 260 3.41 12.09 -5.96
N SER A 261 3.75 12.40 -7.22
CA SER A 261 5.10 12.85 -7.62
C SER A 261 6.23 11.90 -7.19
N GLY A 262 5.98 10.60 -7.15
CA GLY A 262 6.95 9.57 -6.78
C GLY A 262 7.17 9.41 -5.28
N ILE A 263 6.27 9.92 -4.44
CA ILE A 263 6.30 9.75 -2.98
C ILE A 263 5.19 8.79 -2.57
N LEU A 264 5.53 7.72 -1.84
CA LEU A 264 4.55 6.78 -1.31
C LEU A 264 3.86 7.43 -0.12
N TRP A 265 2.53 7.55 -0.19
CA TRP A 265 1.75 7.96 0.97
C TRP A 265 1.46 6.74 1.82
N TYR A 266 1.46 6.92 3.13
CA TYR A 266 0.99 5.88 4.03
C TYR A 266 0.13 6.48 5.13
N ASP A 267 -0.87 5.71 5.55
CA ASP A 267 -1.73 5.97 6.69
C ASP A 267 -1.58 4.81 7.69
N PRO A 268 -0.96 5.03 8.87
CA PRO A 268 -0.71 3.97 9.84
C PRO A 268 -1.97 3.52 10.61
N HIS A 269 -3.08 4.27 10.56
CA HIS A 269 -4.27 4.01 11.37
C HIS A 269 -5.57 4.22 10.56
N GLY A 270 -5.65 3.62 9.38
CA GLY A 270 -6.84 3.65 8.55
C GLY A 270 -7.85 2.55 8.92
N LEU A 271 -8.75 2.26 7.97
CA LEU A 271 -9.68 1.12 8.04
C LEU A 271 -10.65 1.07 9.24
N ASP A 272 -10.80 2.18 9.97
CA ASP A 272 -11.71 2.34 11.12
C ASP A 272 -11.56 1.25 12.21
N GLY A 273 -10.32 0.77 12.42
CA GLY A 273 -9.95 -0.23 13.42
C GLY A 273 -10.11 -1.69 12.98
N ASP A 274 -10.28 -1.96 11.69
CA ASP A 274 -10.28 -3.33 11.16
C ASP A 274 -8.85 -3.94 11.19
N ASP A 275 -8.78 -5.27 11.33
CA ASP A 275 -7.57 -6.10 11.23
C ASP A 275 -7.30 -6.37 9.75
N ASN A 276 -6.62 -5.43 9.09
CA ASN A 276 -6.33 -5.46 7.66
C ASN A 276 -5.35 -4.36 7.24
N SER A 277 -4.69 -4.58 6.11
CA SER A 277 -3.87 -3.59 5.41
C SER A 277 -4.12 -3.65 3.91
N TYR A 278 -3.76 -2.58 3.20
CA TYR A 278 -3.75 -2.62 1.74
C TYR A 278 -2.81 -1.62 1.06
N TYR A 279 -2.35 -2.00 -0.13
CA TYR A 279 -1.82 -1.10 -1.14
C TYR A 279 -2.87 -0.67 -2.15
N ASN A 280 -2.85 0.62 -2.50
CA ASN A 280 -3.55 1.13 -3.66
C ASN A 280 -2.89 2.39 -4.23
N ASN A 281 -2.51 2.35 -5.50
CA ASN A 281 -2.21 3.53 -6.31
C ASN A 281 -1.22 4.53 -5.66
N GLY A 282 -0.10 4.02 -5.14
CA GLY A 282 0.91 4.83 -4.45
C GLY A 282 0.52 5.24 -3.04
N THR A 283 -0.34 4.45 -2.40
CA THR A 283 -0.77 4.59 -1.00
C THR A 283 -0.68 3.23 -0.29
N LEU A 284 -0.26 3.23 0.97
CA LEU A 284 -0.41 2.12 1.91
C LEU A 284 -1.35 2.55 3.05
N VAL A 285 -2.24 1.66 3.47
CA VAL A 285 -3.12 1.90 4.62
C VAL A 285 -3.07 0.68 5.53
N PHE A 286 -2.95 0.92 6.82
CA PHE A 286 -2.81 -0.11 7.85
C PHE A 286 -3.92 0.07 8.89
N GLY A 287 -4.49 -1.04 9.33
CA GLY A 287 -5.49 -1.10 10.38
C GLY A 287 -4.88 -1.30 11.77
N GLU A 288 -5.75 -1.33 12.77
CA GLU A 288 -5.41 -1.42 14.20
C GLU A 288 -6.20 -2.56 14.87
N GLY A 289 -6.63 -3.55 14.08
CA GLY A 289 -7.40 -4.67 14.58
C GLY A 289 -6.48 -5.82 14.98
N GLY A 290 -6.58 -6.29 16.22
CA GLY A 290 -5.73 -7.39 16.67
C GLY A 290 -4.33 -6.89 17.01
N VAL A 291 -3.31 -7.33 16.28
CA VAL A 291 -2.00 -6.68 16.29
C VAL A 291 -2.07 -5.54 15.27
N ASP A 292 -1.66 -4.33 15.64
CA ASP A 292 -1.63 -3.23 14.68
C ASP A 292 -0.71 -3.57 13.49
N ASP A 293 -1.27 -3.58 12.29
CA ASP A 293 -0.60 -3.95 11.04
C ASP A 293 0.70 -3.13 10.81
N ALA A 294 0.71 -1.88 11.26
CA ALA A 294 1.85 -0.98 11.18
C ALA A 294 2.95 -1.25 12.24
N GLU A 295 2.79 -2.23 13.12
CA GLU A 295 3.83 -2.71 14.05
C GLU A 295 4.71 -3.82 13.46
N ASP A 296 4.19 -4.63 12.53
CA ASP A 296 4.91 -5.75 11.91
C ASP A 296 5.54 -5.32 10.57
N ALA A 297 6.87 -5.37 10.49
CA ALA A 297 7.57 -5.04 9.26
C ALA A 297 7.21 -5.98 8.09
N ASP A 298 6.81 -7.24 8.36
CA ASP A 298 6.36 -8.15 7.31
C ASP A 298 5.09 -7.64 6.63
N VAL A 299 4.12 -7.11 7.39
CA VAL A 299 2.89 -6.51 6.85
C VAL A 299 3.22 -5.26 6.03
N ILE A 300 3.99 -4.33 6.62
CA ILE A 300 4.41 -3.08 5.95
C ILE A 300 5.11 -3.37 4.62
N LEU A 301 6.03 -4.33 4.62
CA LEU A 301 6.82 -4.66 3.43
C LEU A 301 6.05 -5.54 2.43
N HIS A 302 5.06 -6.30 2.87
CA HIS A 302 4.13 -7.01 1.99
C HIS A 302 3.35 -6.01 1.13
N GLU A 303 2.74 -5.01 1.77
CA GLU A 303 2.00 -3.96 1.07
C GLU A 303 2.90 -3.10 0.19
N LEU A 304 4.11 -2.78 0.64
CA LEU A 304 5.11 -2.16 -0.22
C LEU A 304 5.45 -3.04 -1.43
N GLY A 305 5.48 -4.36 -1.27
CA GLY A 305 5.73 -5.32 -2.34
C GLY A 305 4.68 -5.28 -3.45
N HIS A 306 3.41 -5.03 -3.12
CA HIS A 306 2.39 -4.69 -4.11
C HIS A 306 2.74 -3.40 -4.87
N GLY A 307 3.14 -2.34 -4.16
CA GLY A 307 3.60 -1.09 -4.78
C GLY A 307 4.77 -1.31 -5.75
N ILE A 308 5.80 -2.05 -5.32
CA ILE A 308 6.96 -2.40 -6.15
C ILE A 308 6.51 -3.13 -7.42
N HIS A 309 5.63 -4.12 -7.29
CA HIS A 309 5.07 -4.85 -8.42
C HIS A 309 4.32 -3.92 -9.38
N ASP A 310 3.48 -3.02 -8.85
CA ASP A 310 2.73 -2.05 -9.64
C ASP A 310 3.64 -1.10 -10.44
N TRP A 311 4.63 -0.50 -9.78
CA TRP A 311 5.47 0.52 -10.43
C TRP A 311 6.45 -0.08 -11.43
N LEU A 312 7.02 -1.25 -11.14
CA LEU A 312 7.92 -1.94 -12.07
C LEU A 312 7.18 -2.53 -13.28
N THR A 313 5.86 -2.72 -13.18
CA THR A 313 4.98 -3.12 -14.29
C THR A 313 4.24 -1.94 -14.90
N ASN A 314 4.56 -0.71 -14.52
CA ASN A 314 3.97 0.53 -15.05
C ASN A 314 2.43 0.58 -14.90
N GLY A 315 1.93 0.22 -13.72
CA GLY A 315 0.51 0.29 -13.40
C GLY A 315 -0.26 -1.01 -13.66
N ASN A 316 0.45 -2.11 -13.90
CA ASN A 316 -0.12 -3.39 -14.33
C ASN A 316 0.10 -4.49 -13.31
N LEU A 317 -0.12 -4.14 -12.05
CA LEU A 317 -0.20 -5.09 -10.96
C LEU A 317 -1.17 -6.22 -11.33
N SER A 318 -0.67 -7.47 -11.26
CA SER A 318 -1.45 -8.67 -11.61
C SER A 318 -1.94 -9.42 -10.38
N GLN A 319 -3.26 -9.63 -10.32
CA GLN A 319 -3.95 -10.44 -9.33
C GLN A 319 -4.21 -11.88 -9.79
N VAL A 320 -3.80 -12.22 -11.02
CA VAL A 320 -4.00 -13.56 -11.58
C VAL A 320 -3.20 -14.57 -10.75
N GLN A 321 -3.89 -15.56 -10.18
CA GLN A 321 -3.31 -16.64 -9.39
C GLN A 321 -2.52 -16.18 -8.15
N GLY A 322 -2.83 -14.99 -7.61
CA GLY A 322 -2.13 -14.46 -6.43
C GLY A 322 -0.69 -14.03 -6.72
N LEU A 323 -0.35 -13.67 -7.96
CA LEU A 323 1.02 -13.25 -8.29
C LEU A 323 1.47 -12.05 -7.44
N SER A 324 0.62 -11.03 -7.28
CA SER A 324 0.96 -9.87 -6.45
C SER A 324 1.11 -10.21 -4.97
N GLU A 325 0.31 -11.14 -4.44
CA GLU A 325 0.48 -11.69 -3.09
C GLU A 325 1.85 -12.32 -2.92
N GLY A 326 2.24 -13.17 -3.89
CA GLY A 326 3.57 -13.78 -3.90
C GLY A 326 4.70 -12.76 -4.00
N CYS A 327 4.51 -11.64 -4.71
CA CYS A 327 5.47 -10.54 -4.74
C CYS A 327 5.60 -9.84 -3.39
N GLY A 328 4.49 -9.57 -2.71
CA GLY A 328 4.46 -9.03 -1.34
C GLY A 328 5.18 -9.94 -0.36
N ASP A 329 4.78 -11.21 -0.32
CA ASP A 329 5.36 -12.21 0.58
C ASP A 329 6.85 -12.41 0.32
N TYR A 330 7.27 -12.44 -0.95
CA TYR A 330 8.67 -12.57 -1.31
C TYR A 330 9.49 -11.38 -0.79
N TRP A 331 8.98 -10.15 -0.92
CA TRP A 331 9.71 -8.96 -0.51
C TRP A 331 9.88 -8.88 1.00
N ALA A 332 8.78 -9.05 1.75
CA ALA A 332 8.78 -9.08 3.20
C ALA A 332 9.63 -10.23 3.76
N GLN A 333 9.43 -11.48 3.29
CA GLN A 333 10.24 -12.60 3.76
C GLN A 333 11.73 -12.44 3.45
N SER A 334 12.06 -11.86 2.30
CA SER A 334 13.47 -11.61 1.94
C SER A 334 14.12 -10.64 2.91
N TYR A 335 13.39 -9.62 3.37
CA TYR A 335 13.85 -8.70 4.41
C TYR A 335 14.05 -9.42 5.74
N SER A 336 13.03 -10.11 6.25
CA SER A 336 13.10 -10.81 7.55
C SER A 336 14.21 -11.87 7.58
N ARG A 337 14.42 -12.63 6.50
CA ARG A 337 15.54 -13.57 6.37
C ARG A 337 16.90 -12.87 6.30
N SER A 338 17.00 -11.69 5.70
CA SER A 338 18.25 -10.94 5.60
C SER A 338 18.80 -10.51 6.97
N LEU A 339 17.92 -10.39 7.96
CA LEU A 339 18.29 -10.08 9.35
C LEU A 339 18.87 -11.29 10.09
N ASN A 340 18.75 -12.50 9.51
CA ASN A 340 19.36 -13.73 9.99
C ASN A 340 19.03 -14.03 11.48
N GLN A 341 17.80 -13.73 11.88
CA GLN A 341 17.32 -13.89 13.26
C GLN A 341 16.88 -15.31 13.59
N TRP A 342 16.34 -16.04 12.61
CA TRP A 342 15.94 -17.44 12.78
C TRP A 342 16.82 -18.38 11.97
N PRO A 343 17.22 -19.55 12.51
CA PRO A 343 17.86 -20.58 11.70
C PRO A 343 16.82 -21.25 10.78
N SER A 344 17.25 -21.75 9.63
CA SER A 344 16.35 -22.40 8.65
C SER A 344 15.63 -23.66 9.18
N SER A 345 16.05 -24.17 10.33
CA SER A 345 15.40 -25.29 11.04
C SER A 345 14.25 -24.86 11.97
N ALA A 346 14.12 -23.57 12.29
CA ALA A 346 13.02 -23.06 13.11
C ALA A 346 11.75 -22.90 12.25
N ALA A 347 10.58 -23.18 12.83
CA ALA A 347 9.31 -22.95 12.14
C ALA A 347 9.15 -21.47 11.74
N ALA A 348 9.47 -20.56 12.66
CA ALA A 348 9.45 -19.11 12.47
C ALA A 348 10.28 -18.60 11.28
N TYR A 349 11.30 -19.35 10.82
CA TYR A 349 12.03 -18.99 9.59
C TYR A 349 11.15 -19.01 8.32
N ASN A 350 10.04 -19.74 8.38
CA ASN A 350 9.11 -19.89 7.27
C ASN A 350 7.82 -19.08 7.46
N TRP A 351 7.62 -18.48 8.62
CA TRP A 351 6.45 -17.67 8.94
C TRP A 351 6.53 -16.33 8.21
N MET A 352 5.39 -15.91 7.68
CA MET A 352 5.11 -14.55 7.25
C MET A 352 4.21 -13.91 8.29
N PHE A 353 4.39 -12.60 8.53
CA PHE A 353 3.61 -11.84 9.52
C PHE A 353 3.87 -12.42 10.89
N SER A 354 5.15 -12.41 11.30
CA SER A 354 5.58 -13.16 12.48
C SER A 354 4.94 -12.62 13.76
N TRP A 355 4.68 -11.32 13.85
CA TRP A 355 4.02 -10.67 14.98
C TRP A 355 2.51 -10.60 14.79
N ASP A 356 2.10 -10.14 13.61
CA ASP A 356 0.71 -9.93 13.25
C ASP A 356 -0.08 -11.24 13.06
N GLY A 357 0.56 -12.28 12.54
CA GLY A 357 0.00 -13.61 12.34
C GLY A 357 0.51 -14.67 13.31
N HIS A 358 0.14 -15.93 13.02
CA HIS A 358 0.49 -17.11 13.82
C HIS A 358 0.04 -17.01 15.29
N ASN A 359 -1.08 -16.33 15.53
CA ASN A 359 -1.65 -16.04 16.84
C ASN A 359 -3.18 -16.28 16.86
N GLU A 360 -3.88 -15.77 17.88
CA GLU A 360 -5.33 -15.91 18.02
C GLU A 360 -6.17 -15.10 17.02
N TYR A 361 -5.60 -14.09 16.37
CA TYR A 361 -6.29 -13.24 15.40
C TYR A 361 -6.38 -13.94 14.05
N TRP A 362 -5.26 -14.44 13.53
CA TRP A 362 -5.24 -15.22 12.30
C TRP A 362 -4.04 -16.19 12.19
N PRO A 363 -4.14 -17.26 11.37
CA PRO A 363 -3.12 -18.31 11.30
C PRO A 363 -1.83 -17.91 10.57
N GLY A 364 -1.77 -16.73 9.94
CA GLY A 364 -0.64 -16.30 9.13
C GLY A 364 -0.46 -17.08 7.81
N ARG A 365 0.62 -16.75 7.09
CA ARG A 365 1.09 -17.49 5.91
C ARG A 365 2.42 -18.19 6.19
N ILE A 366 2.71 -19.28 5.47
CA ILE A 366 4.00 -19.97 5.51
C ILE A 366 4.61 -20.10 4.11
N THR A 367 5.94 -19.95 4.03
CA THR A 367 6.69 -19.94 2.76
C THR A 367 7.28 -21.29 2.36
N ASN A 368 7.24 -22.29 3.24
CA ASN A 368 7.69 -23.66 2.97
C ASN A 368 6.54 -24.60 2.60
N TYR A 369 5.43 -24.05 2.09
CA TYR A 369 4.30 -24.84 1.66
C TYR A 369 4.68 -25.69 0.44
N THR A 370 4.71 -27.02 0.63
CA THR A 370 4.91 -27.97 -0.45
C THR A 370 3.56 -28.29 -1.09
N ALA A 371 3.11 -27.43 -2.01
CA ALA A 371 2.04 -27.82 -2.92
C ALA A 371 2.58 -28.87 -3.90
N THR A 372 2.05 -30.09 -3.84
CA THR A 372 2.22 -31.10 -4.90
C THR A 372 1.10 -31.01 -5.92
#